data_AF-A0A183MU84-F1
#
_entry.id   AF-A0A183MU84-F1
#
_cell.length_a   1.000
_cell.length_b   1.000
_cell.length_c   1.000
_cell.angle_alpha   90.00
_cell.angle_beta   90.00
_cell.angle_gamma   90.00
#
_symmetry.space_group_name_H-M   'P 1'
#
loop_
_entity.id
_entity.type
_entity.pdbx_description
1 polymer ?
#
loop_
_entity_poly.entity_id
_entity_poly.type
_entity_poly.pdbx_seq_one_letter_code
_entity_poly.pdbx_strand_id
1 'polypeptide(L)'
;MYKHCVLKKYVEELAKTAEKAAREGNMKQLYDTTKKLSGKYSKPERPVKDREGKSITEIQQQRNRWVEYFEELLNRPASDNRSRYEKDE
;
A
#
# COMPACT_ATOMS: atom_id res chain seq x y z
N MET A 1 29.05 -0.45 -18.23
CA MET A 1 29.69 -1.40 -17.30
C MET A 1 29.76 -0.91 -15.84
N TYR A 2 30.10 0.36 -15.57
CA TYR A 2 30.25 0.89 -14.21
C TYR A 2 29.00 0.75 -13.32
N LYS A 3 27.81 1.12 -13.83
CA LYS A 3 26.55 1.14 -13.07
C LYS A 3 26.09 -0.25 -12.60
N HIS A 4 26.37 -1.30 -13.39
CA HIS A 4 26.01 -2.67 -13.04
C HIS A 4 26.88 -3.23 -11.91
N CYS A 5 28.18 -2.94 -11.93
CA CYS A 5 29.12 -3.38 -10.89
C CYS A 5 28.83 -2.71 -9.54
N VAL A 6 28.54 -1.40 -9.54
CA VAL A 6 28.20 -0.67 -8.32
C VAL A 6 26.88 -1.15 -7.71
N LEU A 7 25.86 -1.40 -8.54
CA LEU A 7 24.57 -1.89 -8.08
C LEU A 7 24.67 -3.31 -7.49
N LYS A 8 25.46 -4.20 -8.10
CA LYS A 8 25.68 -5.55 -7.58
C LYS A 8 26.31 -5.52 -6.19
N LYS A 9 27.39 -4.75 -6.01
CA LYS A 9 28.04 -4.56 -4.70
C LYS A 9 27.08 -3.99 -3.65
N TYR A 10 26.26 -3.01 -4.02
CA TYR A 10 25.27 -2.42 -3.11
C TYR A 10 24.20 -3.44 -2.66
N VAL A 11 23.72 -4.29 -3.57
CA VAL A 11 22.75 -5.34 -3.23
C VAL A 11 23.36 -6.42 -2.34
N GLU A 12 24.60 -6.83 -2.61
CA GLU A 12 25.33 -7.82 -1.80
C GLU A 12 25.52 -7.35 -0.35
N GLU A 13 25.89 -6.08 -0.14
CA GLU A 13 26.05 -5.52 1.21
C GLU A 13 24.73 -5.46 1.99
N LEU A 14 23.61 -5.13 1.31
CA LEU A 14 22.29 -5.17 1.92
C LEU A 14 21.86 -6.61 2.28
N ALA A 15 22.15 -7.58 1.43
CA ALA A 15 21.84 -8.99 1.70
C ALA A 15 22.59 -9.52 2.93
N LYS A 16 23.90 -9.21 3.05
CA LYS A 16 24.70 -9.56 4.23
C LYS A 16 24.14 -8.94 5.52
N THR A 17 23.70 -7.69 5.43
CA THR A 17 23.10 -6.98 6.57
C THR A 17 21.79 -7.63 7.02
N ALA A 18 20.94 -8.03 6.08
CA ALA A 18 19.70 -8.75 6.37
C ALA A 18 19.98 -10.11 7.02
N GLU A 19 20.94 -10.87 6.51
CA GLU A 19 21.33 -12.16 7.08
C GLU A 19 21.82 -12.03 8.52
N LYS A 20 22.66 -11.02 8.80
CA LYS A 20 23.13 -10.73 10.16
C LYS A 20 21.96 -10.38 11.09
N ALA A 21 21.06 -9.50 10.66
CA ALA A 21 19.89 -9.11 11.45
C ALA A 21 18.97 -10.31 11.76
N ALA A 22 18.80 -11.24 10.82
CA ALA A 22 18.05 -12.47 11.04
C ALA A 22 18.71 -13.38 12.10
N ARG A 23 20.03 -13.54 12.03
CA ARG A 23 20.80 -14.33 13.02
C ARG A 23 20.74 -13.73 14.43
N GLU A 24 20.74 -12.40 14.54
CA GLU A 24 20.68 -11.67 15.81
C GLU A 24 19.24 -11.51 16.33
N GLY A 25 18.22 -11.98 15.59
CA GLY A 25 16.81 -11.82 15.96
C GLY A 25 16.30 -10.38 15.87
N ASN A 26 17.04 -9.46 15.22
CA ASN A 26 16.64 -8.07 15.03
C ASN A 26 15.66 -7.95 13.85
N MET A 27 14.41 -8.32 14.09
CA MET A 27 13.35 -8.36 13.07
C MET A 27 13.04 -6.98 12.48
N LYS A 28 13.21 -5.89 13.25
CA LYS A 28 13.01 -4.53 12.76
C LYS A 28 14.03 -4.20 11.66
N GLN A 29 15.32 -4.45 11.92
CA GLN A 29 16.38 -4.21 10.95
C GLN A 29 16.27 -5.14 9.73
N LEU A 30 15.86 -6.39 9.93
CA LEU A 30 15.60 -7.33 8.84
C LEU A 30 14.48 -6.82 7.91
N TYR A 31 13.37 -6.35 8.48
CA TYR A 31 12.24 -5.78 7.74
C TYR A 31 12.66 -4.55 6.94
N ASP A 32 13.35 -3.59 7.57
CA ASP A 32 13.78 -2.35 6.92
C ASP A 32 14.76 -2.62 5.76
N THR A 33 15.68 -3.56 5.95
CA THR A 33 16.66 -3.95 4.92
C THR A 33 15.97 -4.67 3.75
N THR A 34 15.04 -5.58 4.04
CA THR A 34 14.24 -6.30 3.02
C THR A 34 13.36 -5.33 2.24
N LYS A 35 12.75 -4.35 2.91
CA LYS A 35 11.98 -3.27 2.26
C LYS A 35 12.84 -2.41 1.34
N LYS A 36 14.10 -2.14 1.73
CA LYS A 36 15.06 -1.41 0.89
C LYS A 36 15.50 -2.22 -0.34
N LEU A 37 15.63 -3.55 -0.21
CA LEU A 37 15.90 -4.48 -1.31
C LEU A 37 14.71 -4.58 -2.28
N SER A 38 13.48 -4.63 -1.77
CA SER A 38 12.26 -4.74 -2.58
C SER A 38 11.79 -3.42 -3.20
N GLY A 39 12.24 -2.28 -2.67
CA GLY A 39 11.84 -0.92 -3.06
C GLY A 39 12.12 -0.49 -4.50
N LYS A 40 12.67 -1.37 -5.36
CA LYS A 40 12.78 -1.10 -6.81
C LYS A 40 11.43 -1.14 -7.54
N TYR A 41 10.35 -1.64 -6.93
CA TYR A 41 9.00 -1.71 -7.50
C TYR A 41 7.96 -0.87 -6.75
N SER A 42 8.33 0.33 -6.30
CA SER A 42 7.42 1.21 -5.52
C SER A 42 6.64 2.24 -6.35
N LYS A 43 6.49 2.05 -7.67
CA LYS A 43 5.50 2.85 -8.41
C LYS A 43 4.14 2.15 -8.29
N PRO A 44 3.15 2.70 -7.57
CA PRO A 44 1.78 2.32 -7.86
C PRO A 44 1.52 2.71 -9.33
N GLU A 45 1.29 1.71 -10.16
CA GLU A 45 1.02 1.84 -11.60
C GLU A 45 -0.24 2.67 -11.89
N ARG A 46 -1.06 2.92 -10.85
CA ARG A 46 -2.32 3.63 -10.94
C ARG A 46 -2.34 4.80 -9.95
N PRO A 47 -2.42 6.05 -10.44
CA PRO A 47 -2.72 7.20 -9.60
C PRO A 47 -4.07 7.02 -8.92
N VAL A 48 -4.18 7.37 -7.64
CA VAL A 48 -5.48 7.50 -6.97
C VAL A 48 -6.24 8.65 -7.62
N LYS A 49 -7.51 8.42 -7.94
CA LYS A 49 -8.40 9.44 -8.53
C LYS A 49 -9.36 9.98 -7.48
N ASP A 50 -9.70 11.26 -7.60
CA ASP A 50 -10.82 11.86 -6.87
C ASP A 50 -12.18 11.38 -7.43
N ARG A 51 -13.27 11.94 -6.90
CA ARG A 51 -14.64 11.57 -7.30
C ARG A 51 -14.94 12.00 -8.74
N GLU A 52 -14.28 13.06 -9.19
CA GLU A 52 -14.37 13.67 -10.50
C GLU A 52 -13.46 12.98 -11.54
N GLY A 53 -12.68 11.98 -11.11
CA GLY A 53 -11.81 11.17 -11.96
C GLY A 53 -10.44 11.78 -12.26
N LYS A 54 -10.09 12.91 -11.62
CA LYS A 54 -8.80 13.58 -11.73
C LYS A 54 -7.77 12.91 -10.82
N SER A 55 -6.54 12.83 -11.32
CA SER A 55 -5.44 12.19 -10.58
C SER A 55 -4.96 13.04 -9.42
N ILE A 56 -4.93 12.44 -8.23
CA ILE A 56 -4.41 13.06 -7.01
C ILE A 56 -2.90 12.81 -6.94
N THR A 57 -2.12 13.88 -7.00
CA THR A 57 -0.65 13.82 -6.97
C THR A 57 -0.06 14.04 -5.58
N GLU A 58 -0.82 14.63 -4.65
CA GLU A 58 -0.39 14.93 -3.29
C GLU A 58 -0.73 13.80 -2.30
N ILE A 59 0.25 13.40 -1.48
CA ILE A 59 0.11 12.28 -0.52
C ILE A 59 -0.99 12.56 0.52
N GLN A 60 -1.12 13.80 0.99
CA GLN A 60 -2.15 14.16 1.96
C GLN A 60 -3.55 14.01 1.37
N GLN A 61 -3.77 14.50 0.16
CA GLN A 61 -5.04 14.36 -0.56
C GLN A 61 -5.36 12.89 -0.87
N GLN A 62 -4.35 12.07 -1.19
CA GLN A 62 -4.57 10.63 -1.36
C GLN A 62 -5.07 9.96 -0.07
N ARG A 63 -4.50 10.31 1.09
CA ARG A 63 -4.95 9.78 2.39
C ARG A 63 -6.39 10.19 2.70
N ASN A 64 -6.74 11.45 2.46
CA ASN A 64 -8.10 11.92 2.68
C ASN A 64 -9.08 11.18 1.76
N ARG A 65 -8.72 10.96 0.49
CA ARG A 65 -9.53 10.17 -0.44
C ARG A 65 -9.74 8.72 0.02
N TRP A 66 -8.71 8.10 0.62
CA TRP A 66 -8.84 6.77 1.22
C TRP A 66 -9.80 6.76 2.41
N VAL A 67 -9.72 7.74 3.31
CA VAL A 67 -10.65 7.87 4.45
C VAL A 67 -12.08 7.97 3.96
N GLU A 68 -12.37 8.90 3.03
CA GLU A 68 -13.72 9.05 2.47
C GLU A 68 -14.25 7.77 1.81
N TYR A 69 -13.41 7.08 1.03
CA TYR A 69 -13.81 5.84 0.35
C TYR A 69 -14.19 4.75 1.36
N PHE A 70 -13.40 4.60 2.44
CA PHE A 70 -13.70 3.63 3.48
C PHE A 70 -14.93 4.01 4.29
N GLU A 71 -15.13 5.29 4.60
CA GLU A 71 -16.34 5.78 5.27
C GLU A 71 -17.60 5.51 4.44
N GLU A 72 -17.58 5.78 3.13
CA GLU A 72 -18.69 5.46 2.24
C GLU A 72 -18.98 3.96 2.18
N LEU A 73 -17.92 3.15 2.09
CA LEU A 73 -18.04 1.70 1.98
C LEU A 73 -18.60 1.07 3.27
N LEU A 74 -18.11 1.51 4.43
CA LEU A 74 -18.42 0.93 5.73
C LEU A 74 -19.72 1.49 6.34
N ASN A 75 -20.07 2.74 6.04
CA ASN A 75 -21.29 3.38 6.53
C ASN A 75 -22.44 3.32 5.52
N ARG A 76 -22.31 2.56 4.43
CA ARG A 76 -23.40 2.35 3.47
C ARG A 76 -24.58 1.69 4.21
N PRO A 77 -25.73 2.36 4.35
CA PRO A 77 -26.89 1.75 4.98
C PRO A 77 -27.30 0.53 4.15
N ALA A 78 -27.64 -0.57 4.83
CA ALA A 78 -28.20 -1.75 4.18
C ALA A 78 -29.40 -1.28 3.35
N SER A 79 -29.47 -1.68 2.07
CA SER A 79 -30.62 -1.36 1.22
C SER A 79 -31.88 -1.84 1.94
N ASP A 80 -32.72 -0.90 2.34
CA ASP A 80 -33.93 -1.19 3.10
C ASP A 80 -35.00 -1.76 2.16
N ASN A 81 -34.80 -3.01 1.74
CA ASN A 81 -35.83 -3.82 1.10
C ASN A 81 -36.56 -4.58 2.21
N ARG A 82 -37.28 -3.86 3.09
CA ARG A 82 -38.18 -4.44 4.10
C ARG A 82 -39.54 -3.74 4.13
N SER A 83 -40.29 -3.76 3.04
CA SER A 83 -41.74 -3.44 3.08
C SER A 83 -42.50 -3.79 1.80
N ARG A 84 -42.44 -5.05 1.32
CA ARG A 84 -43.30 -5.44 0.18
C ARG A 84 -44.17 -6.69 0.32
N TYR A 85 -44.29 -7.28 1.51
CA TYR A 85 -45.34 -8.28 1.76
C TYR A 85 -45.89 -8.08 3.17
N GLU A 86 -47.08 -7.50 3.27
CA GLU A 86 -48.13 -7.69 4.29
C GLU A 86 -49.07 -6.47 4.34
N LYS A 87 -50.13 -6.52 3.52
CA LYS A 87 -51.51 -6.16 3.87
C LYS A 87 -52.38 -6.26 2.63
N ASP A 88 -53.08 -7.38 2.51
CA ASP A 88 -54.38 -7.49 1.86
C ASP A 88 -55.09 -8.67 2.57
N GLU A 89 -55.72 -8.38 3.72
CA GLU A 89 -56.86 -9.13 4.27
C GLU A 89 -58.01 -8.13 4.45
#